data_AF-A0A938LXE8-F1
#
_entry.id   AF-A0A938LXE8-F1
#
_cell.length_a   1.000
_cell.length_b   1.000
_cell.length_c   1.000
_cell.angle_alpha   90.00
_cell.angle_beta   90.00
_cell.angle_gamma   90.00
#
_symmetry.space_group_name_H-M   'P 1'
#
loop_
_entity.id
_entity.type
_entity.pdbx_description
1 polymer ?
#
loop_
_entity_poly.entity_id
_entity_poly.type
_entity_poly.pdbx_seq_one_letter_code
_entity_poly.pdbx_strand_id
1 'polypeptide(L)'
;MSKRVMVFAGMAVALLLLGAAQAARDVTAPGDVIQGVPNDGVSQNSNHGWPGNEPPHQAIDDQITTKYLHFKGEIEPTGFRVTPKMGATVVTSLRLCTANDAEPRDPITYELSGSNESI
;
A
#
# COMPACT_ATOMS: atom_id res chain seq x y z
N MET A 1 -20.99 9.02 -72.07
CA MET A 1 -19.96 8.21 -71.37
C MET A 1 -19.25 9.14 -70.39
N SER A 2 -19.10 8.93 -69.08
CA SER A 2 -19.60 8.00 -68.06
C SER A 2 -19.41 8.79 -66.75
N LYS A 3 -20.45 8.92 -65.92
CA LYS A 3 -20.33 9.47 -64.55
C LYS A 3 -19.75 8.38 -63.66
N ARG A 4 -18.68 8.66 -62.93
CA ARG A 4 -18.22 7.78 -61.84
C ARG A 4 -18.38 8.50 -60.50
N VAL A 5 -19.49 8.17 -59.84
CA VAL A 5 -19.71 8.44 -58.42
C VAL A 5 -18.76 7.52 -57.64
N MET A 6 -17.91 8.09 -56.79
CA MET A 6 -17.22 7.33 -55.74
C MET A 6 -17.81 7.72 -54.41
N VAL A 7 -18.55 6.79 -53.82
CA VAL A 7 -18.89 6.77 -52.40
C VAL A 7 -18.09 5.61 -51.82
N PHE A 8 -17.23 5.86 -50.83
CA PHE A 8 -16.87 4.83 -49.87
C PHE A 8 -16.97 5.39 -48.46
N ALA A 9 -17.77 4.67 -47.68
CA ALA A 9 -18.26 4.95 -46.34
C ALA A 9 -17.13 5.10 -45.31
N GLY A 10 -17.47 5.83 -44.24
CA GLY A 10 -16.59 6.15 -43.13
C GLY A 10 -16.07 4.92 -42.39
N MET A 11 -14.80 4.97 -42.04
CA MET A 11 -14.19 4.06 -41.08
C MET A 11 -14.57 4.56 -39.69
N ALA A 12 -15.66 4.04 -39.15
CA ALA A 12 -15.96 4.17 -37.74
C ALA A 12 -14.80 3.54 -36.94
N VAL A 13 -13.98 4.38 -36.31
CA VAL A 13 -13.07 3.93 -35.27
C VAL A 13 -13.96 3.55 -34.09
N ALA A 14 -14.30 2.26 -34.02
CA ALA A 14 -14.77 1.67 -32.78
C ALA A 14 -13.62 1.83 -31.77
N LEU A 15 -13.73 2.82 -30.89
CA LEU A 15 -12.97 2.89 -29.66
C LEU A 15 -13.31 1.62 -28.88
N LEU A 16 -12.50 0.58 -29.08
CA LEU A 16 -12.54 -0.64 -28.29
C LEU A 16 -12.44 -0.21 -26.83
N LEU A 17 -13.48 -0.52 -26.08
CA LEU A 17 -13.56 -0.45 -24.63
C LEU A 17 -12.29 -1.07 -24.02
N LEU A 18 -11.30 -0.24 -23.72
CA LEU A 18 -10.24 -0.60 -22.78
C LEU A 18 -10.82 -0.46 -21.38
N GLY A 19 -11.79 -1.33 -21.06
CA GLY A 19 -12.02 -1.76 -19.70
C GLY A 19 -10.82 -2.64 -19.29
N ALA A 20 -9.64 -2.04 -19.19
CA ALA A 20 -8.58 -2.67 -18.43
C ALA A 20 -9.11 -2.70 -17.00
N ALA A 21 -9.43 -3.90 -16.51
CA ALA A 21 -9.49 -4.12 -15.09
C ALA A 21 -8.15 -3.61 -14.54
N GLN A 22 -8.18 -2.43 -13.91
CA GLN A 22 -7.01 -1.92 -13.22
C GLN A 22 -6.75 -2.94 -12.12
N ALA A 23 -5.81 -3.88 -12.35
CA ALA A 23 -5.36 -4.77 -11.30
C ALA A 23 -5.00 -3.87 -10.11
N ALA A 24 -5.39 -4.28 -8.90
CA ALA A 24 -5.06 -3.54 -7.68
C ALA A 24 -3.54 -3.29 -7.72
N ARG A 25 -3.17 -2.03 -7.95
CA ARG A 25 -1.78 -1.63 -8.04
C ARG A 25 -1.30 -1.45 -6.62
N ASP A 26 -0.23 -2.15 -6.26
CA ASP A 26 0.37 -1.95 -4.96
C ASP A 26 0.79 -0.48 -4.82
N VAL A 27 0.34 0.13 -3.74
CA VAL A 27 0.64 1.53 -3.43
C VAL A 27 1.95 1.62 -2.64
N THR A 28 2.33 0.55 -1.97
CA THR A 28 3.56 0.48 -1.17
C THR A 28 4.54 -0.47 -1.82
N ALA A 29 5.83 -0.25 -1.61
CA ALA A 29 6.87 -1.14 -2.10
C ALA A 29 8.10 -1.14 -1.16
N PRO A 30 8.91 -2.22 -1.20
CA PRO A 30 10.19 -2.25 -0.52
C PRO A 30 11.03 -1.02 -0.88
N GLY A 31 11.47 -0.32 0.17
CA GLY A 31 12.29 0.88 0.05
C GLY A 31 11.51 2.20 -0.02
N ASP A 32 10.18 2.20 0.00
CA ASP A 32 9.43 3.42 0.32
C ASP A 32 9.85 3.98 1.69
N VAL A 33 9.72 5.30 1.86
CA VAL A 33 10.00 5.92 3.15
C VAL A 33 8.87 5.54 4.09
N ILE A 34 9.21 4.93 5.22
CA ILE A 34 8.25 4.43 6.20
C ILE A 34 8.73 4.73 7.61
N GLN A 35 7.80 5.16 8.46
CA GLN A 35 8.06 5.50 9.86
C GLN A 35 7.01 4.87 10.77
N GLY A 36 7.44 4.29 11.89
CA GLY A 36 6.53 3.80 12.93
C GLY A 36 5.77 4.94 13.61
N VAL A 37 4.57 4.64 14.10
CA VAL A 37 3.74 5.57 14.87
C VAL A 37 3.26 4.86 16.14
N PRO A 38 3.60 5.37 17.34
CA PRO A 38 4.59 6.40 17.61
C PRO A 38 5.99 6.08 17.04
N ASN A 39 6.81 7.10 16.76
CA ASN A 39 8.18 6.90 16.27
C ASN A 39 9.15 6.64 17.44
N ASP A 40 8.89 5.59 18.20
CA ASP A 40 9.60 5.26 19.45
C ASP A 40 10.97 4.57 19.21
N GLY A 41 11.29 4.25 17.96
CA GLY A 41 12.57 3.66 17.59
C GLY A 41 12.71 2.19 17.99
N VAL A 42 13.94 1.69 17.82
CA VAL A 42 14.31 0.35 18.27
C VAL A 42 14.36 0.33 19.79
N SER A 43 13.65 -0.62 20.39
CA SER A 43 13.62 -0.84 21.83
C SER A 43 14.59 -1.92 22.27
N GLN A 44 15.14 -1.74 23.46
CA GLN A 44 15.95 -2.76 24.15
C GLN A 44 15.13 -3.60 25.13
N ASN A 45 13.84 -3.31 25.27
CA ASN A 45 12.89 -4.05 26.11
C ASN A 45 11.56 -4.22 25.35
N SER A 46 10.51 -4.68 26.02
CA SER A 46 9.19 -4.93 25.40
C SER A 46 8.09 -3.96 25.86
N ASN A 47 8.42 -2.71 26.22
CA ASN A 47 7.44 -1.72 26.69
C ASN A 47 7.32 -0.43 25.87
N HIS A 48 8.17 -0.24 24.86
CA HIS A 48 8.11 0.86 23.89
C HIS A 48 8.65 0.40 22.54
N GLY A 49 8.38 1.13 21.45
CA GLY A 49 9.05 0.91 20.16
C GLY A 49 8.89 -0.49 19.57
N TRP A 50 9.89 -0.91 18.80
CA TRP A 50 9.92 -2.18 18.08
C TRP A 50 11.24 -2.94 18.31
N PRO A 51 11.29 -4.27 18.21
CA PRO A 51 12.56 -4.99 18.30
C PRO A 51 13.40 -4.73 17.05
N GLY A 52 14.73 -4.83 17.19
CA GLY A 52 15.66 -4.46 16.11
C GLY A 52 15.51 -5.29 14.82
N ASN A 53 14.91 -6.47 14.91
CA ASN A 53 14.67 -7.37 13.79
C ASN A 53 13.23 -7.34 13.24
N GLU A 54 12.33 -6.50 13.79
CA GLU A 54 10.95 -6.33 13.29
C GLU A 54 10.60 -4.82 13.09
N PRO A 55 11.44 -4.04 12.38
CA PRO A 55 11.24 -2.60 12.19
C PRO A 55 10.10 -2.27 11.21
N PRO A 56 9.65 -0.99 11.15
CA PRO A 56 8.52 -0.57 10.31
C PRO A 56 8.59 -1.01 8.85
N HIS A 57 9.78 -1.03 8.24
CA HIS A 57 9.91 -1.40 6.82
C HIS A 57 9.48 -2.83 6.50
N GLN A 58 9.45 -3.73 7.49
CA GLN A 58 8.94 -5.09 7.30
C GLN A 58 7.41 -5.17 7.15
N ALA A 59 6.69 -4.05 7.29
CA ALA A 59 5.27 -3.99 6.96
C ALA A 59 5.00 -3.92 5.44
N ILE A 60 6.01 -3.56 4.64
CA ILE A 60 5.89 -3.31 3.19
C ILE A 60 7.07 -3.91 2.39
N ASP A 61 7.72 -4.94 2.93
CA ASP A 61 8.90 -5.56 2.34
C ASP A 61 8.59 -6.72 1.36
N ASP A 62 7.31 -6.93 1.04
CA ASP A 62 6.78 -8.02 0.21
C ASP A 62 7.17 -9.44 0.68
N GLN A 63 7.49 -9.60 1.96
CA GLN A 63 7.99 -10.85 2.50
C GLN A 63 7.07 -11.39 3.61
N ILE A 64 6.33 -12.47 3.32
CA ILE A 64 5.38 -13.08 4.28
C ILE A 64 6.03 -13.73 5.52
N THR A 65 7.37 -13.76 5.58
CA THR A 65 8.14 -14.37 6.67
C THR A 65 8.69 -13.35 7.66
N THR A 66 8.53 -12.06 7.40
CA THR A 66 8.94 -10.93 8.24
C THR A 66 7.68 -10.16 8.70
N LYS A 67 7.83 -9.28 9.70
CA LYS A 67 6.72 -8.47 10.21
C LYS A 67 7.22 -7.20 10.88
N TYR A 68 6.36 -6.20 10.97
CA TYR A 68 6.56 -5.08 11.89
C TYR A 68 5.82 -5.35 13.20
N LEU A 69 6.49 -5.14 14.34
CA LEU A 69 5.89 -5.23 15.67
C LEU A 69 6.16 -3.96 16.47
N HIS A 70 5.12 -3.33 17.00
CA HIS A 70 5.26 -2.27 18.00
C HIS A 70 4.78 -2.77 19.37
N PHE A 71 5.63 -2.71 20.39
CA PHE A 71 5.37 -3.27 21.73
C PHE A 71 4.24 -2.58 22.51
N LYS A 72 3.73 -1.47 21.98
CA LYS A 72 2.66 -0.69 22.60
C LYS A 72 1.26 -0.97 22.04
N GLY A 73 1.09 -1.90 21.09
CA GLY A 73 -0.22 -2.16 20.46
C GLY A 73 -1.35 -2.50 21.45
N GLU A 74 -1.01 -3.04 22.63
CA GLU A 74 -1.96 -3.33 23.72
C GLU A 74 -2.18 -2.16 24.70
N ILE A 75 -1.41 -1.08 24.57
CA ILE A 75 -1.41 0.09 25.48
C ILE A 75 -2.04 1.30 24.77
N GLU A 76 -1.69 1.51 23.51
CA GLU A 76 -2.18 2.61 22.67
C GLU A 76 -2.22 2.20 21.19
N PRO A 77 -2.97 2.92 20.33
CA PRO A 77 -2.92 2.68 18.90
C PRO A 77 -1.50 2.81 18.36
N THR A 78 -1.06 1.80 17.63
CA THR A 78 0.24 1.81 16.95
C THR A 78 0.06 1.50 15.46
N GLY A 79 1.02 1.92 14.66
CA GLY A 79 0.98 1.71 13.22
C GLY A 79 2.23 2.25 12.56
N PHE A 80 2.08 2.67 11.30
CA PHE A 80 3.14 3.25 10.50
C PHE A 80 2.55 4.24 9.49
N ARG A 81 3.40 5.12 8.97
CA ARG A 81 3.10 6.00 7.82
C ARG A 81 4.09 5.72 6.72
N VAL A 82 3.62 5.74 5.48
CA VAL A 82 4.44 5.51 4.28
C VAL A 82 4.32 6.74 3.37
N THR A 83 5.44 7.18 2.80
CA THR A 83 5.45 8.05 1.61
C THR A 83 5.76 7.17 0.39
N PRO A 84 4.76 6.85 -0.45
CA PRO A 84 4.95 6.04 -1.65
C PRO A 84 5.87 6.73 -2.66
N LYS A 85 6.92 6.05 -3.13
CA LYS A 85 7.80 6.58 -4.19
C LYS A 85 7.13 6.74 -5.54
N MET A 86 6.03 6.01 -5.77
CA MET A 86 5.23 6.14 -6.98
C MET A 86 4.51 7.50 -7.09
N GLY A 87 4.53 8.31 -6.03
CA GLY A 87 3.90 9.63 -5.96
C GLY A 87 2.43 9.57 -5.56
N ALA A 88 1.76 10.72 -5.67
CA ALA A 88 0.36 10.88 -5.28
C ALA A 88 -0.53 9.84 -5.99
N THR A 89 -1.21 9.02 -5.20
CA THR A 89 -2.02 7.89 -5.67
C THR A 89 -3.32 7.84 -4.88
N VAL A 90 -4.43 7.51 -5.55
CA VAL A 90 -5.71 7.27 -4.89
C VAL A 90 -5.71 5.85 -4.32
N VAL A 91 -5.79 5.72 -3.00
CA VAL A 91 -5.89 4.41 -2.32
C VAL A 91 -7.34 3.94 -2.37
N THR A 92 -7.57 2.75 -2.91
CA THR A 92 -8.93 2.17 -3.08
C THR A 92 -9.14 0.88 -2.28
N SER A 93 -8.08 0.28 -1.76
CA SER A 93 -8.13 -0.94 -0.96
C SER A 93 -7.00 -0.98 0.07
N LEU A 94 -7.22 -1.73 1.14
CA LEU A 94 -6.23 -2.09 2.15
C LEU A 94 -6.13 -3.61 2.20
N ARG A 95 -4.90 -4.13 2.19
CA ARG A 95 -4.60 -5.54 2.41
C ARG A 95 -3.64 -5.66 3.58
N LEU A 96 -3.93 -6.57 4.51
CA LEU A 96 -3.10 -6.86 5.66
C LEU A 96 -2.63 -8.32 5.60
N CYS A 97 -1.40 -8.56 6.01
CA CYS A 97 -0.88 -9.89 6.29
C CYS A 97 -0.75 -10.03 7.82
N THR A 98 -1.27 -11.12 8.37
CA THR A 98 -1.21 -11.42 9.80
C THR A 98 0.23 -11.72 10.24
N ALA A 99 0.48 -11.63 11.54
CA ALA A 99 1.80 -11.90 12.09
C ALA A 99 2.18 -13.39 11.92
N ASN A 100 3.48 -13.66 11.86
CA ASN A 100 4.00 -15.01 11.61
C ASN A 100 4.28 -15.85 12.86
N ASP A 101 3.94 -15.37 14.07
CA ASP A 101 4.33 -16.05 15.32
C ASP A 101 3.29 -16.13 16.44
N ALA A 102 2.29 -15.24 16.50
CA ALA A 102 1.28 -15.28 17.55
C ALA A 102 -0.03 -14.61 17.13
N GLU A 103 -1.17 -15.32 17.31
CA GLU A 103 -2.53 -14.84 17.04
C GLU A 103 -2.86 -13.47 17.69
N PRO A 104 -2.45 -13.17 18.94
CA PRO A 104 -2.74 -11.87 19.55
C PRO A 104 -2.13 -10.65 18.85
N ARG A 105 -1.25 -10.82 17.85
CA ARG A 105 -0.59 -9.72 17.14
C ARG A 105 -1.28 -9.34 15.84
N ASP A 106 -2.39 -9.99 15.51
CA ASP A 106 -3.13 -9.70 14.30
C ASP A 106 -3.92 -8.37 14.44
N PRO A 107 -3.89 -7.48 13.42
CA PRO A 107 -4.68 -6.26 13.48
C PRO A 107 -6.19 -6.56 13.51
N ILE A 108 -6.84 -6.23 14.63
CA ILE A 108 -8.29 -6.42 14.82
C ILE A 108 -9.11 -5.16 14.53
N THR A 109 -8.47 -3.99 14.48
CA THR A 109 -9.09 -2.69 14.21
C THR A 109 -8.06 -1.79 13.54
N TYR A 110 -8.49 -0.95 12.61
CA TYR A 110 -7.59 -0.05 11.88
C TYR A 110 -8.24 1.30 11.62
N GLU A 111 -7.40 2.31 11.42
CA GLU A 111 -7.74 3.60 10.84
C GLU A 111 -6.81 3.85 9.65
N LEU A 112 -7.37 4.27 8.52
CA LEU A 112 -6.61 4.63 7.34
C LEU A 112 -6.87 6.10 7.01
N SER A 113 -5.81 6.89 7.00
CA SER A 113 -5.81 8.30 6.61
C SER A 113 -4.76 8.57 5.54
N GLY A 114 -4.90 9.69 4.82
CA GLY A 114 -3.99 10.08 3.74
C GLY A 114 -3.65 11.57 3.82
N SER A 115 -2.49 11.92 3.26
CA SER A 115 -1.98 13.28 3.13
C SER A 115 -1.28 13.44 1.78
N ASN A 116 -1.24 14.66 1.26
CA ASN A 116 -0.37 15.02 0.13
C ASN A 116 1.00 15.56 0.58
N GLU A 117 1.23 15.64 1.89
CA GLU A 117 2.51 15.98 2.49
C GLU A 117 3.29 14.71 2.85
N SER A 118 4.62 14.77 2.79
CA SER A 118 5.49 13.66 3.21
C SER A 118 5.57 13.56 4.74
N ILE A 119 6.12 12.45 5.23
CA ILE A 119 6.21 12.08 6.66
C ILE A 119 7.43 12.65 7.36
#